data_AF-A0A2J8Q2J8-F1
#
_entry.id   AF-A0A2J8Q2J8-F1
#
_cell.length_a   1.000
_cell.length_b   1.000
_cell.length_c   1.000
_cell.angle_alpha   90.00
_cell.angle_beta   90.00
_cell.angle_gamma   90.00
#
_symmetry.space_group_name_H-M   'P 1'
#
loop_
_entity.id
_entity.type
_entity.pdbx_description
1 polymer ?
#
loop_
_entity_poly.entity_id
_entity_poly.type
_entity_poly.pdbx_seq_one_letter_code
_entity_poly.pdbx_strand_id
1 'polypeptide(L)'
;MCIIFFKFDPRPVSKNAYRLILAANRDEFYSRPSKLADFWGNNNEILSGLDMEEGKEGGTWLGISTRGKLAALTNYLQPQLDWQARGRGGPISVFLGEEHMPAAVDTASVPCLQVNLSPTF
;
A
#
# COMPACT_ATOMS: atom_id res chain seq x y z
N MET A 1 -6.99 15.19 1.10
CA MET A 1 -7.54 14.14 0.23
C MET A 1 -6.40 13.33 -0.39
N CYS A 2 -6.41 11.99 -0.29
CA CYS A 2 -5.41 11.18 -1.02
C CYS A 2 -5.78 11.11 -2.51
N ILE A 3 -4.79 11.17 -3.40
CA ILE A 3 -4.99 11.10 -4.85
C ILE A 3 -3.95 10.15 -5.42
N ILE A 4 -4.37 9.28 -6.33
CA ILE A 4 -3.50 8.33 -7.03
C ILE A 4 -3.69 8.52 -8.52
N PHE A 5 -2.60 8.81 -9.23
CA PHE A 5 -2.50 8.76 -10.68
C PHE A 5 -1.73 7.50 -11.06
N PHE A 6 -2.27 6.71 -11.98
CA PHE A 6 -1.53 5.58 -12.53
C PHE A 6 -1.73 5.46 -14.03
N LYS A 7 -0.67 5.04 -14.72
CA LYS A 7 -0.68 4.61 -16.11
C LYS A 7 -0.18 3.18 -16.15
N PHE A 8 -0.99 2.28 -16.69
CA PHE A 8 -0.60 0.90 -16.93
C PHE A 8 -0.62 0.61 -18.44
N ASP A 9 0.49 0.12 -18.95
CA ASP A 9 0.66 -0.30 -20.34
C ASP A 9 1.24 -1.73 -20.38
N PRO A 10 0.41 -2.75 -20.63
CA PRO A 10 0.88 -4.13 -20.67
C PRO A 10 1.78 -4.42 -21.88
N ARG A 11 1.76 -3.57 -22.91
CA ARG A 11 2.47 -3.75 -24.20
C ARG A 11 3.13 -2.44 -24.65
N PRO A 12 4.16 -1.96 -23.92
CA PRO A 12 4.82 -0.70 -24.23
C PRO A 12 5.42 -0.70 -25.65
N VAL A 13 5.25 0.41 -26.35
CA VAL A 13 5.68 0.59 -27.75
C VAL A 13 7.20 0.57 -27.92
N SER A 14 7.97 0.86 -26.87
CA SER A 14 9.44 0.78 -26.87
C SER A 14 9.94 -0.09 -25.72
N LYS A 15 11.10 -0.76 -25.91
CA LYS A 15 11.73 -1.60 -24.87
C LYS A 15 12.04 -0.86 -23.56
N ASN A 16 12.21 0.46 -23.62
CA ASN A 16 12.58 1.28 -22.46
C ASN A 16 11.39 2.03 -21.84
N ALA A 17 10.17 1.85 -22.35
CA ALA A 17 9.00 2.48 -21.77
C ALA A 17 8.54 1.75 -20.51
N TYR A 18 8.15 2.53 -19.49
CA TYR A 18 7.59 2.00 -18.25
C TYR A 18 6.24 1.30 -18.50
N ARG A 19 6.10 0.07 -17.99
CA ARG A 19 4.84 -0.67 -17.98
C ARG A 19 3.85 -0.13 -16.96
N LEU A 20 4.36 0.42 -15.86
CA LEU A 20 3.58 1.08 -14.83
C LEU A 20 4.27 2.38 -14.43
N ILE A 21 3.51 3.47 -14.42
CA ILE A 21 3.88 4.72 -13.75
C ILE A 21 2.80 4.96 -12.71
N LEU A 22 3.20 5.19 -11.46
CA LEU A 22 2.29 5.52 -10.37
C LEU A 22 2.82 6.73 -9.61
N ALA A 23 1.95 7.70 -9.40
CA ALA A 23 2.20 8.88 -8.57
C ALA A 23 1.05 9.02 -7.58
N ALA A 24 1.37 9.06 -6.29
CA ALA A 24 0.38 9.15 -5.24
C ALA A 24 0.71 10.31 -4.30
N ASN A 25 -0.32 11.06 -3.92
CA ASN A 25 -0.27 11.98 -2.79
C ASN A 25 -1.06 11.38 -1.64
N ARG A 26 -0.44 11.30 -0.46
CA ARG A 26 -1.08 10.92 0.78
C ARG A 26 -1.32 12.17 1.61
N ASP A 27 -2.58 12.41 1.95
CA ASP A 27 -2.95 13.45 2.89
C ASP A 27 -2.87 12.90 4.31
N GLU A 28 -1.87 13.35 5.06
CA GLU A 28 -1.58 12.96 6.43
C GLU A 28 -0.87 14.09 7.18
N PHE A 29 -0.91 14.06 8.51
CA PHE A 29 -0.05 14.87 9.38
C PHE A 29 1.45 14.68 9.08
N TYR A 30 2.14 15.78 8.81
CA TYR A 30 3.61 15.80 8.62
C TYR A 30 4.40 15.24 9.80
N SER A 31 3.86 15.35 11.02
CA SER A 31 4.48 14.85 12.23
C SER A 31 4.32 13.34 12.44
N ARG A 32 3.49 12.66 11.62
CA ARG A 32 3.29 11.22 11.78
C ARG A 32 4.58 10.48 11.39
N PRO A 33 5.22 9.77 12.34
CA PRO A 33 6.48 9.11 12.08
C PRO A 33 6.30 7.99 11.04
N SER A 34 7.18 7.95 10.04
CA SER A 34 7.17 6.92 9.01
C SER A 34 8.58 6.60 8.55
N LYS A 35 8.81 5.34 8.16
CA LYS A 35 10.05 4.90 7.52
C LYS A 35 9.97 5.21 6.02
N LEU A 36 11.06 5.73 5.47
CA LEU A 36 11.21 5.91 4.02
C LEU A 36 11.02 4.57 3.29
N ALA A 37 10.62 4.66 2.01
CA ALA A 37 10.42 3.50 1.19
C ALA A 37 11.73 2.71 1.05
N ASP A 38 11.66 1.43 1.41
CA ASP A 38 12.78 0.50 1.37
C ASP A 38 12.24 -0.92 1.14
N PHE A 39 13.13 -1.86 0.83
CA PHE A 39 12.75 -3.26 0.74
C PHE A 39 12.66 -3.90 2.13
N TRP A 40 11.62 -4.70 2.36
CA TRP A 40 11.39 -5.44 3.60
C TRP A 40 10.62 -6.75 3.34
N GLY A 41 10.35 -7.50 4.42
CA GLY A 41 9.77 -8.84 4.39
C GLY A 41 10.84 -9.93 4.37
N ASN A 42 10.43 -11.20 4.45
CA ASN A 42 11.36 -12.33 4.62
C ASN A 42 12.43 -12.43 3.52
N ASN A 43 12.11 -11.98 2.30
CA ASN A 43 13.01 -12.01 1.14
C ASN A 43 13.29 -10.63 0.53
N ASN A 44 13.09 -9.54 1.27
CA ASN A 44 13.18 -8.17 0.73
C ASN A 44 12.32 -7.98 -0.54
N GLU A 45 11.12 -8.58 -0.53
CA GLU A 45 10.27 -8.68 -1.72
C GLU A 45 9.21 -7.58 -1.79
N ILE A 46 9.09 -6.75 -0.75
CA ILE A 46 8.09 -5.66 -0.69
C ILE A 46 8.82 -4.33 -0.64
N LEU A 47 8.50 -3.44 -1.58
CA LEU A 47 8.95 -2.06 -1.58
C LEU A 47 7.81 -1.16 -1.10
N SER A 48 7.96 -0.56 0.08
CA SER A 48 7.03 0.44 0.60
C SER A 48 7.66 1.28 1.72
N GLY A 49 7.08 2.44 2.01
CA GLY A 49 7.25 3.06 3.33
C GLY A 49 6.49 2.28 4.40
N LEU A 50 6.84 2.48 5.67
CA LEU A 50 6.16 1.85 6.81
C LEU A 50 5.70 2.91 7.81
N ASP A 51 4.53 2.69 8.39
CA ASP A 51 4.05 3.45 9.54
C ASP A 51 4.91 3.11 10.75
N MET A 52 5.31 4.15 11.49
CA MET A 52 6.10 4.04 12.71
C MET A 52 5.36 4.68 13.90
N GLU A 53 4.09 5.05 13.71
CA GLU A 53 3.24 5.52 14.81
C GLU A 53 2.97 4.38 15.80
N GLU A 54 3.05 4.69 17.09
CA GLU A 54 2.87 3.72 18.17
C GLU A 54 1.51 3.01 18.05
N GLY A 55 1.55 1.67 18.05
CA GLY A 55 0.37 0.81 17.89
C GLY A 55 -0.12 0.65 16.44
N LYS A 56 0.60 1.21 15.45
CA LYS A 56 0.28 1.11 14.01
C LYS A 56 1.49 0.69 13.18
N GLU A 57 2.57 0.26 13.84
CA GLU A 57 3.84 -0.07 13.22
C GLU A 57 3.70 -1.17 12.17
N GLY A 58 4.47 -1.05 11.10
CA GLY A 58 4.50 -2.04 10.02
C GLY A 58 3.30 -1.96 9.06
N GLY A 59 2.34 -1.07 9.28
CA GLY A 59 1.33 -0.73 8.28
C GLY A 59 1.94 0.03 7.10
N THR A 60 1.29 -0.01 5.92
CA THR A 60 1.71 0.80 4.78
C THR A 60 0.51 1.38 4.00
N TRP A 61 0.71 2.51 3.32
CA TRP A 61 -0.31 3.18 2.51
C TRP A 61 -0.15 2.95 1.01
N LEU A 62 1.03 2.57 0.56
CA LEU A 62 1.32 2.28 -0.84
C LEU A 62 2.54 1.37 -0.87
N GLY A 63 2.41 0.24 -1.55
CA GLY A 63 3.52 -0.66 -1.76
C GLY A 63 3.34 -1.53 -2.98
N ILE A 64 4.45 -2.10 -3.42
CA ILE A 64 4.51 -3.09 -4.50
C ILE A 64 5.41 -4.26 -4.08
N SER A 65 4.99 -5.48 -4.39
CA SER A 65 5.83 -6.66 -4.25
C SER A 65 6.57 -6.97 -5.55
N THR A 66 7.73 -7.61 -5.46
CA THR A 66 8.50 -8.10 -6.62
C THR A 66 7.72 -9.13 -7.44
N ARG A 67 6.67 -9.72 -6.86
CA ARG A 67 5.73 -10.63 -7.54
C ARG A 67 4.62 -9.89 -8.31
N GLY A 68 4.61 -8.56 -8.27
CA GLY A 68 3.66 -7.72 -9.00
C GLY A 68 2.38 -7.39 -8.25
N LYS A 69 2.27 -7.67 -6.94
CA LYS A 69 1.13 -7.18 -6.14
C LYS A 69 1.33 -5.70 -5.85
N LEU A 70 0.35 -4.88 -6.19
CA LEU A 70 0.33 -3.47 -5.88
C LEU A 70 -0.89 -3.17 -5.01
N ALA A 71 -0.69 -2.44 -3.92
CA ALA A 71 -1.80 -2.02 -3.09
C ALA A 71 -1.59 -0.61 -2.54
N ALA A 72 -2.69 0.14 -2.46
CA ALA A 72 -2.68 1.51 -1.99
C ALA A 72 -3.96 1.83 -1.20
N LEU A 73 -3.80 2.56 -0.10
CA LEU A 73 -4.90 3.10 0.69
C LEU A 73 -5.35 4.43 0.12
N THR A 74 -6.65 4.53 -0.15
CA THR A 74 -7.28 5.81 -0.45
C THR A 74 -7.85 6.41 0.84
N ASN A 75 -7.98 7.73 0.89
CA ASN A 75 -8.44 8.37 2.11
C ASN A 75 -9.92 8.07 2.32
N TYR A 76 -10.27 7.70 3.54
CA TYR A 76 -11.65 7.67 4.01
C TYR A 76 -11.77 8.71 5.12
N LEU A 77 -12.59 9.74 4.86
CA LEU A 77 -12.87 10.79 5.83
C LEU A 77 -13.73 10.20 6.95
N GLN A 78 -13.15 10.02 8.13
CA GLN A 78 -13.87 9.63 9.33
C GLN A 78 -14.31 10.89 10.08
N PRO A 79 -15.63 11.13 10.23
CA PRO A 79 -16.14 12.32 10.93
C PRO A 79 -15.79 12.32 12.42
N GLN A 80 -15.62 11.14 13.03
CA GLN A 80 -15.19 10.98 14.41
C GLN A 80 -13.87 10.23 14.46
N LEU A 81 -12.93 10.77 15.21
CA LEU A 81 -11.64 10.13 15.43
C LEU A 81 -11.77 9.12 16.57
N ASP A 82 -11.54 7.85 16.27
CA ASP A 82 -11.37 6.81 17.28
C ASP A 82 -9.87 6.58 17.50
N TRP A 83 -9.37 7.04 18.65
CA TRP A 83 -7.96 6.91 19.02
C TRP A 83 -7.54 5.47 19.31
N GLN A 84 -8.49 4.58 19.56
CA GLN A 84 -8.24 3.15 19.77
C GLN A 84 -8.36 2.33 18.48
N ALA A 85 -8.77 2.97 17.37
CA ALA A 85 -8.88 2.27 16.09
C ALA A 85 -7.52 1.78 15.60
N ARG A 86 -7.50 0.55 15.09
CA ARG A 86 -6.32 -0.04 14.46
C ARG A 86 -5.85 0.81 13.29
N GLY A 87 -4.54 0.82 13.05
CA GLY A 87 -3.95 1.41 11.85
C GLY A 87 -4.52 0.78 10.58
N ARG A 88 -4.91 1.62 9.61
CA ARG A 88 -5.46 1.15 8.33
C ARG A 88 -4.41 0.55 7.39
N GLY A 89 -3.13 0.66 7.72
CA GLY A 89 -2.00 0.19 6.92
C GLY A 89 -1.74 -1.31 6.95
N GLY A 90 -2.14 -1.99 8.03
CA GLY A 90 -1.88 -3.43 8.21
C GLY A 90 -2.43 -4.34 7.09
N PRO A 91 -3.70 -4.15 6.63
CA PRO A 91 -4.26 -4.94 5.53
C PRO A 91 -3.44 -4.89 4.23
N ILE A 92 -2.78 -3.76 3.96
CA ILE A 92 -1.92 -3.60 2.78
C ILE A 92 -0.66 -4.44 2.93
N SER A 93 0.00 -4.33 4.09
CA SER A 93 1.20 -5.11 4.40
C SER A 93 0.94 -6.61 4.27
N VAL A 94 -0.21 -7.08 4.78
CA VAL A 94 -0.64 -8.48 4.65
C VAL A 94 -0.84 -8.87 3.17
N PHE A 95 -1.57 -8.06 2.39
CA PHE A 95 -1.79 -8.34 0.96
C PHE A 95 -0.47 -8.45 0.17
N LEU A 96 0.49 -7.58 0.47
CA LEU A 96 1.79 -7.54 -0.20
C LEU A 96 2.70 -8.73 0.18
N GLY A 97 2.65 -9.19 1.44
CA GLY A 97 3.53 -10.25 1.96
C GLY A 97 3.04 -11.69 1.81
N GLU A 98 1.82 -11.91 1.32
CA GLU A 98 1.22 -13.27 1.21
C GLU A 98 1.10 -14.05 2.53
N GLU A 99 1.29 -13.43 3.69
CA GLU A 99 1.01 -14.08 4.97
C GLU A 99 -0.51 -14.15 5.20
N HIS A 100 -0.98 -15.27 5.77
CA HIS A 100 -2.39 -15.49 6.12
C HIS A 100 -2.92 -14.27 6.88
N MET A 101 -4.03 -13.71 6.42
CA MET A 101 -4.77 -12.67 7.15
C MET A 101 -5.02 -13.17 8.59
N PRO A 102 -4.54 -12.49 9.64
CA PRO A 102 -5.13 -12.72 10.96
C PRO A 102 -6.61 -12.37 10.85
N ALA A 103 -7.47 -13.23 11.40
CA ALA A 103 -8.94 -13.27 11.21
C ALA A 103 -9.73 -12.02 11.65
N ALA A 104 -9.07 -10.88 11.85
CA ALA A 104 -9.63 -9.63 12.36
C ALA A 104 -9.27 -8.43 11.47
N VAL A 105 -9.21 -8.63 10.15
CA VAL A 105 -9.10 -7.55 9.16
C VAL A 105 -10.42 -7.48 8.40
N ASP A 106 -11.28 -6.55 8.80
CA ASP A 106 -12.45 -6.18 8.02
C ASP A 106 -11.99 -5.39 6.79
N THR A 107 -11.93 -6.06 5.64
CA THR A 107 -11.58 -5.44 4.35
C THR A 107 -12.75 -4.64 3.76
N ALA A 108 -13.98 -4.79 4.28
CA ALA A 108 -15.16 -4.13 3.73
C ALA A 108 -15.26 -2.65 4.12
N SER A 109 -14.46 -2.19 5.09
CA SER A 109 -14.53 -0.83 5.64
C SER A 109 -13.35 0.08 5.25
N VAL A 110 -12.41 -0.39 4.41
CA VAL A 110 -11.24 0.40 3.99
C VAL A 110 -11.19 0.51 2.47
N PRO A 111 -11.44 1.69 1.87
CA PRO A 111 -11.31 1.87 0.43
C PRO A 111 -9.84 1.72 0.03
N CYS A 112 -9.51 0.54 -0.49
CA CYS A 112 -8.18 0.13 -0.90
C CYS A 112 -8.18 -0.20 -2.39
N LEU A 113 -7.19 0.29 -3.12
CA LEU A 113 -6.88 -0.19 -4.47
C LEU A 113 -5.94 -1.38 -4.33
N GLN A 114 -6.39 -2.57 -4.73
CA GLN A 114 -5.54 -3.76 -4.82
C GLN A 114 -5.49 -4.21 -6.28
N VAL A 115 -4.28 -4.36 -6.81
CA VAL A 115 -4.05 -4.77 -8.20
C VAL A 115 -3.00 -5.86 -8.21
N ASN A 116 -3.30 -6.97 -8.89
CA ASN A 116 -2.30 -7.99 -9.19
C ASN A 116 -1.79 -7.77 -10.61
N LEU A 117 -0.53 -7.37 -10.74
CA LEU A 117 0.16 -7.13 -12.01
C LEU A 117 1.01 -8.34 -12.42
N SER A 118 0.80 -9.51 -11.79
CA SER A 118 1.51 -10.73 -12.14
C SER A 118 1.43 -10.98 -13.64
N PRO A 119 2.55 -11.30 -14.29
CA PRO A 119 2.58 -11.63 -15.71
C PRO A 119 2.02 -13.05 -15.90
N THR A 120 0.72 -13.25 -15.69
CA THR A 120 0.04 -14.45 -16.16
C THR A 120 -0.21 -14.27 -17.66
N PHE A 121 0.81 -14.63 -18.43
CA PHE A 121 0.71 -15.21 -19.76
C PHE A 121 1.41 -16.57 -19.72
#